data_AF-A0A6J5ZU26-F1
#
_entry.id   AF-A0A6J5ZU26-F1
#
_cell.length_a   1.000
_cell.length_b   1.000
_cell.length_c   1.000
_cell.angle_alpha   90.00
_cell.angle_beta   90.00
_cell.angle_gamma   90.00
#
_symmetry.space_group_name_H-M   'P 1'
#
loop_
_entity.id
_entity.type
_entity.pdbx_description
1 polymer ?
#
loop_
_entity_poly.entity_id
_entity_poly.type
_entity_poly.pdbx_seq_one_letter_code
_entity_poly.pdbx_strand_id
1 'polypeptide(L)'
;MASPHVAGAAALLLSANPSSTPAQVAAAMGNAATTGAVADAGVGSPNRLLFTGDSATPNPTPEPTPTPPPPAPANDNFGSATNLTSLATVSGTTVAATHETGEPAHVNSASRSAASTWYSWTATETGTLALSTQGSSFDTLLAIYTGSSVSGLTAVTGNDDNGAGGVWSSVNFPVTAGATYRFAVDGYAGAVGMTSLAGTFTATDPTPTPPTPTPPTPTPPTPTPPTPTPPSAPVNDNFASAETLSSLGDTAGTTVAATHEPSEPSHVNSALGSSASIWYLWTATEDGSLDLKTQGSSYDTLLAIYEGDALAALTMKAANDDVSTGLWSRVTLDVTAGTTYKIAVDGYGGRSGTTLVSGAFTARRPTPPPAPTPPPPPPAPVAPDTTITEWPGTSTTNTRPIFSFTSNADGSSFECQMEGRDWVACASPFQPAAALADGFHSFAVRATSTDALTDETPASVAFTVQAPAPAPSDPPTLTPGVLTPASTTLSVLGRTATLSISCIPASAASSGSRSRAAANDGPCSGRLRLTIGHGSSQRTVNIAAAATSNVAFPIDARTARTVNAGTAVRATLRIYQGTNARSVTVTLRKLSASARSRLLGQARK
;
A
#
# COMPACT_ATOMS: atom_id res chain seq x y z
N MET A 1 -4.64 30.16 12.34
CA MET A 1 -4.36 28.73 12.62
C MET A 1 -3.93 28.44 14.07
N ALA A 2 -4.14 29.35 15.04
CA ALA A 2 -3.67 29.16 16.43
C ALA A 2 -4.70 28.44 17.36
N SER A 3 -6.00 28.45 17.01
CA SER A 3 -7.08 27.95 17.88
C SER A 3 -6.92 26.51 18.40
N PRO A 4 -6.53 25.49 17.60
CA PRO A 4 -6.36 24.13 18.13
C PRO A 4 -5.21 24.01 19.13
N HIS A 5 -4.13 24.78 18.94
CA HIS A 5 -2.98 24.78 19.84
C HIS A 5 -3.29 25.46 21.18
N VAL A 6 -4.06 26.56 21.14
CA VAL A 6 -4.54 27.25 22.37
C VAL A 6 -5.52 26.35 23.15
N ALA A 7 -6.38 25.61 22.46
CA ALA A 7 -7.28 24.66 23.09
C ALA A 7 -6.52 23.51 23.79
N GLY A 8 -5.45 22.99 23.16
CA GLY A 8 -4.57 21.99 23.76
C GLY A 8 -3.85 22.49 25.02
N ALA A 9 -3.31 23.71 25.00
CA ALA A 9 -2.68 24.31 26.17
C ALA A 9 -3.68 24.56 27.32
N ALA A 10 -4.90 24.99 27.00
CA ALA A 10 -5.96 25.14 27.99
C ALA A 10 -6.36 23.79 28.61
N ALA A 11 -6.40 22.72 27.81
CA ALA A 11 -6.68 21.37 28.30
C ALA A 11 -5.57 20.85 29.25
N LEU A 12 -4.30 21.13 28.96
CA LEU A 12 -3.18 20.79 29.86
C LEU A 12 -3.31 21.52 31.21
N LEU A 13 -3.61 22.83 31.20
CA LEU A 13 -3.80 23.59 32.44
C LEU A 13 -5.01 23.10 33.26
N LEU A 14 -6.10 22.73 32.59
CA LEU A 14 -7.29 22.16 33.23
C LEU A 14 -7.03 20.74 33.75
N SER A 15 -6.16 19.95 33.11
CA SER A 15 -5.79 18.62 33.61
C SER A 15 -5.03 18.70 34.94
N ALA A 16 -4.17 19.72 35.10
CA ALA A 16 -3.44 19.97 36.33
C ALA A 16 -4.28 20.67 37.41
N ASN A 17 -5.22 21.53 37.01
CA ASN A 17 -6.09 22.27 37.92
C ASN A 17 -7.56 22.25 37.45
N PRO A 18 -8.30 21.15 37.67
CA PRO A 18 -9.64 20.94 37.10
C PRO A 18 -10.70 21.96 37.53
N SER A 19 -10.50 22.67 38.64
CA SER A 19 -11.42 23.69 39.14
C SER A 19 -11.17 25.09 38.58
N SER A 20 -10.21 25.27 37.68
CA SER A 20 -9.85 26.59 37.13
C SER A 20 -10.98 27.15 36.26
N THR A 21 -11.35 28.40 36.49
CA THR A 21 -12.32 29.12 35.64
C THR A 21 -11.70 29.50 34.29
N PRO A 22 -12.50 29.73 33.24
CA PRO A 22 -11.99 30.18 31.94
C PRO A 22 -11.10 31.43 32.01
N ALA A 23 -11.42 32.38 32.90
CA ALA A 23 -10.62 33.58 33.11
C ALA A 23 -9.25 33.27 33.75
N GLN A 24 -9.20 32.32 34.69
CA GLN A 24 -7.96 31.88 35.31
C GLN A 24 -7.07 31.12 34.32
N VAL A 25 -7.66 30.28 33.47
CA VAL A 25 -6.93 29.56 32.40
C VAL A 25 -6.36 30.55 31.38
N ALA A 26 -7.15 31.54 30.95
CA ALA A 26 -6.69 32.58 30.03
C ALA A 26 -5.55 33.42 30.62
N ALA A 27 -5.66 33.81 31.90
CA ALA A 27 -4.61 34.55 32.60
C ALA A 27 -3.32 33.72 32.75
N ALA A 28 -3.44 32.43 33.10
CA ALA A 28 -2.31 31.53 33.22
C ALA A 28 -1.56 31.36 31.89
N MET A 29 -2.28 31.14 30.78
CA MET A 29 -1.66 31.08 29.45
C MET A 29 -1.03 32.40 29.03
N GLY A 30 -1.69 33.53 29.34
CA GLY A 30 -1.17 34.86 29.01
C GLY A 30 0.10 35.21 29.78
N ASN A 31 0.20 34.79 31.05
CA ASN A 31 1.37 35.00 31.90
C ASN A 31 2.52 34.04 31.58
N ALA A 32 2.22 32.82 31.14
CA ALA A 32 3.23 31.85 30.71
C ALA A 32 3.80 32.17 29.32
N ALA A 33 3.06 32.91 28.49
CA ALA A 33 3.48 33.23 27.12
C ALA A 33 4.76 34.08 27.09
N THR A 34 5.65 33.75 26.15
CA THR A 34 6.89 34.51 25.92
C THR A 34 6.56 35.82 25.19
N THR A 35 6.90 36.96 25.79
CA THR A 35 6.69 38.29 25.19
C THR A 35 7.82 38.66 24.23
N GLY A 36 7.49 39.30 23.11
CA GLY A 36 8.48 39.86 22.19
C GLY A 36 9.13 38.85 21.24
N ALA A 37 8.67 37.60 21.21
CA ALA A 37 9.33 36.52 20.45
C ALA A 37 9.07 36.56 18.94
N VAL A 38 8.09 37.34 18.46
CA VAL A 38 7.77 37.44 17.03
C VAL A 38 8.46 38.67 16.43
N ALA A 39 9.40 38.44 15.51
CA ALA A 39 10.26 39.48 14.93
C ALA A 39 9.50 40.51 14.07
N ASP A 40 8.49 40.07 13.30
CA ASP A 40 7.66 40.93 12.44
C ASP A 40 6.22 41.04 12.96
N ALA A 41 6.06 41.26 14.27
CA ALA A 41 4.74 41.43 14.85
C ALA A 41 4.07 42.70 14.30
N GLY A 42 3.13 42.54 13.38
CA GLY A 42 2.37 43.65 12.79
C GLY A 42 1.69 44.56 13.82
N VAL A 43 1.40 45.80 13.41
CA VAL A 43 0.82 46.84 14.29
C VAL A 43 -0.48 46.34 14.94
N GLY A 44 -0.57 46.42 16.27
CA GLY A 44 -1.71 45.93 17.06
C GLY A 44 -1.57 44.49 17.57
N SER A 45 -0.49 43.77 17.20
CA SER A 45 -0.18 42.47 17.78
C SER A 45 0.23 42.58 19.25
N PRO A 46 -0.29 41.70 20.13
CA PRO A 46 0.20 41.60 21.52
C PRO A 46 1.65 41.10 21.63
N ASN A 47 2.24 40.60 20.55
CA ASN A 47 3.57 39.96 20.48
C ASN A 47 3.82 38.97 21.64
N ARG A 48 2.95 37.96 21.75
CA ARG A 48 3.03 36.89 22.76
C ARG A 48 3.00 35.53 22.10
N LEU A 49 3.98 34.69 22.41
CA LEU A 49 4.09 33.31 21.94
C LEU A 49 3.68 32.35 23.07
N LEU A 50 2.68 31.50 22.81
CA LEU A 50 2.16 30.53 23.77
C LEU A 50 3.26 29.54 24.22
N PHE A 51 3.36 29.29 25.52
CA PHE A 51 4.36 28.40 26.12
C PHE A 51 3.70 27.50 27.18
N THR A 52 4.00 26.19 27.16
CA THR A 52 3.36 25.17 28.01
C THR A 52 4.36 24.34 28.85
N GLY A 53 5.62 24.77 28.99
CA GLY A 53 6.66 24.09 29.77
C GLY A 53 6.78 24.59 31.22
N ASP A 54 7.37 23.79 32.10
CA ASP A 54 7.76 24.14 33.46
C ASP A 54 9.20 24.65 33.52
N SER A 55 9.44 25.75 34.24
CA SER A 55 10.76 26.41 34.39
C SER A 55 11.85 25.55 35.09
N ALA A 56 11.60 24.26 35.34
CA ALA A 56 12.48 23.34 36.06
C ALA A 56 13.09 22.24 35.18
N THR A 57 12.75 22.18 33.90
CA THR A 57 13.53 21.39 32.93
C THR A 57 14.79 22.18 32.59
N PRO A 58 15.99 21.54 32.51
CA PRO A 58 17.15 22.21 31.93
C PRO A 58 16.71 22.71 30.56
N ASN A 59 16.95 24.00 30.29
CA ASN A 59 16.72 24.59 28.97
C ASN A 59 17.13 23.55 27.92
N PRO A 60 16.24 23.11 27.00
CA PRO A 60 16.67 22.23 25.94
C PRO A 60 17.95 22.84 25.36
N THR A 61 18.99 22.01 25.23
CA THR A 61 20.28 22.39 24.65
C THR A 61 20.02 23.42 23.58
N PRO A 62 20.63 24.64 23.63
CA PRO A 62 20.31 25.71 22.70
C PRO A 62 20.20 25.09 21.32
N GLU A 63 19.02 25.26 20.70
CA GLU A 63 18.73 24.76 19.38
C GLU A 63 19.99 24.99 18.54
N PRO A 64 20.54 23.94 17.88
CA PRO A 64 21.75 24.10 17.10
C PRO A 64 21.54 25.35 16.26
N THR A 65 22.43 26.34 16.43
CA THR A 65 22.34 27.62 15.73
C THR A 65 21.93 27.31 14.30
N PRO A 66 20.81 27.88 13.78
CA PRO A 66 20.28 27.49 12.48
C PRO A 66 21.46 27.43 11.53
N THR A 67 21.73 26.23 11.00
CA THR A 67 22.92 25.99 10.19
C THR A 67 22.93 27.11 9.15
N PRO A 68 24.01 27.91 9.07
CA PRO A 68 24.03 29.01 8.12
C PRO A 68 23.66 28.43 6.74
N PRO A 69 22.80 29.14 5.98
CA PRO A 69 22.37 28.63 4.68
C PRO A 69 23.59 28.22 3.87
N PRO A 70 23.53 27.08 3.15
CA PRO A 70 24.67 26.58 2.41
C PRO A 70 25.22 27.70 1.51
N PRO A 71 26.55 27.88 1.44
CA PRO A 71 27.13 28.87 0.57
C PRO A 71 26.79 28.56 -0.89
N ALA A 72 26.64 29.60 -1.69
CA ALA A 72 26.42 29.44 -3.12
C ALA A 72 27.53 28.60 -3.77
N PRO A 73 27.23 27.84 -4.84
CA PRO A 73 28.22 27.06 -5.57
C PRO A 73 29.40 27.91 -6.06
N ALA A 74 30.58 27.31 -6.19
CA ALA A 74 31.78 28.06 -6.62
C ALA A 74 31.63 28.70 -8.02
N ASN A 75 30.79 28.13 -8.87
CA ASN A 75 30.47 28.59 -10.22
C ASN A 75 29.09 29.25 -10.33
N ASP A 76 28.61 29.84 -9.24
CA ASP A 76 27.36 30.58 -9.18
C ASP A 76 27.34 31.79 -10.13
N ASN A 77 28.41 32.60 -10.12
CA ASN A 77 28.52 33.76 -11.01
C ASN A 77 29.16 33.40 -12.35
N PHE A 78 28.75 34.09 -13.42
CA PHE A 78 29.32 34.01 -14.75
C PHE A 78 30.85 34.17 -14.77
N GLY A 79 31.36 35.10 -13.96
CA GLY A 79 32.79 35.36 -13.81
C GLY A 79 33.58 34.18 -13.21
N SER A 80 32.89 33.31 -12.46
CA SER A 80 33.45 32.14 -11.79
C SER A 80 33.11 30.83 -12.50
N ALA A 81 32.66 30.90 -13.76
CA ALA A 81 32.27 29.73 -14.54
C ALA A 81 33.36 28.64 -14.53
N THR A 82 32.97 27.41 -14.22
CA THR A 82 33.88 26.26 -14.23
C THR A 82 34.36 26.01 -15.67
N ASN A 83 35.67 26.08 -15.90
CA ASN A 83 36.24 25.75 -17.20
C ASN A 83 36.30 24.24 -17.40
N LEU A 84 35.58 23.74 -18.39
CA LEU A 84 35.56 22.34 -18.77
C LEU A 84 36.72 22.05 -19.71
N THR A 85 37.68 21.25 -19.24
CA THR A 85 38.80 20.76 -20.07
C THR A 85 38.51 19.41 -20.72
N SER A 86 37.41 18.77 -20.31
CA SER A 86 36.86 17.56 -20.92
C SER A 86 35.33 17.62 -20.91
N LEU A 87 34.69 16.86 -21.78
CA LEU A 87 33.22 16.75 -21.85
C LEU A 87 32.68 15.53 -21.10
N ALA A 88 33.51 14.88 -20.28
CA ALA A 88 33.04 13.84 -19.35
C ALA A 88 32.04 14.42 -18.35
N THR A 89 31.21 13.57 -17.75
CA THR A 89 30.20 13.99 -16.78
C THR A 89 30.82 14.74 -15.61
N VAL A 90 30.31 15.95 -15.35
CA VAL A 90 30.63 16.77 -14.18
C VAL A 90 29.40 16.85 -13.30
N SER A 91 29.58 16.55 -12.01
CA SER A 91 28.54 16.72 -10.99
C SER A 91 28.68 18.08 -10.32
N GLY A 92 27.56 18.71 -9.99
CA GLY A 92 27.49 19.99 -9.29
C GLY A 92 26.17 20.16 -8.55
N THR A 93 25.81 21.40 -8.22
CA THR A 93 24.52 21.73 -7.61
C THR A 93 24.11 23.16 -7.91
N THR A 94 22.80 23.41 -8.02
CA THR A 94 22.18 24.75 -8.04
C THR A 94 21.61 25.14 -6.67
N VAL A 95 21.77 24.30 -5.65
CA VAL A 95 21.32 24.62 -4.29
C VAL A 95 22.09 25.84 -3.80
N ALA A 96 21.35 26.88 -3.40
CA ALA A 96 21.86 28.19 -2.98
C ALA A 96 22.59 29.00 -4.07
N ALA A 97 22.48 28.61 -5.35
CA ALA A 97 22.86 29.49 -6.44
C ALA A 97 21.94 30.72 -6.51
N THR A 98 22.44 31.81 -7.05
CA THR A 98 21.82 33.14 -7.07
C THR A 98 21.80 33.71 -8.48
N HIS A 99 20.83 34.57 -8.75
CA HIS A 99 20.70 35.25 -10.04
C HIS A 99 21.68 36.43 -10.12
N GLU A 100 22.59 36.39 -11.09
CA GLU A 100 23.55 37.48 -11.28
C GLU A 100 22.88 38.69 -11.97
N THR A 101 23.21 39.91 -11.54
CA THR A 101 22.66 41.10 -12.19
C THR A 101 23.15 41.20 -13.63
N GLY A 102 22.21 41.25 -14.59
CA GLY A 102 22.51 41.31 -16.02
C GLY A 102 22.48 39.94 -16.70
N GLU A 103 22.21 38.87 -15.96
CA GLU A 103 21.97 37.54 -16.49
C GLU A 103 20.71 37.50 -17.38
N PRO A 104 20.78 36.90 -18.59
CA PRO A 104 19.61 36.74 -19.44
C PRO A 104 18.68 35.66 -18.88
N ALA A 105 17.38 35.80 -19.13
CA ALA A 105 16.44 34.70 -18.92
C ALA A 105 16.84 33.50 -19.80
N HIS A 106 16.93 32.31 -19.21
CA HIS A 106 17.33 31.12 -19.94
C HIS A 106 16.15 30.50 -20.69
N VAL A 107 16.40 30.10 -21.94
CA VAL A 107 15.45 29.43 -22.86
C VAL A 107 14.22 30.29 -23.17
N ASN A 108 13.14 30.17 -22.39
CA ASN A 108 11.87 30.90 -22.57
C ASN A 108 11.21 31.27 -21.22
N SER A 109 11.98 31.20 -20.13
CA SER A 109 11.50 31.35 -18.76
C SER A 109 11.32 32.83 -18.39
N ALA A 110 10.28 33.48 -18.92
CA ALA A 110 10.03 34.91 -18.70
C ALA A 110 9.79 35.34 -17.23
N SER A 111 9.90 34.48 -16.21
CA SER A 111 9.72 34.88 -14.80
C SER A 111 10.31 34.00 -13.68
N ARG A 112 11.16 32.97 -13.93
CA ARG A 112 11.59 32.07 -12.81
C ARG A 112 13.00 31.44 -12.89
N SER A 113 13.85 31.84 -13.84
CA SER A 113 15.29 31.56 -13.76
C SER A 113 15.91 32.38 -12.64
N ALA A 114 16.50 31.72 -11.64
CA ALA A 114 16.94 32.43 -10.43
C ALA A 114 18.23 31.89 -9.78
N ALA A 115 18.76 30.74 -10.21
CA ALA A 115 19.81 30.03 -9.49
C ALA A 115 20.68 29.20 -10.46
N SER A 116 21.26 29.87 -11.46
CA SER A 116 22.06 29.19 -12.48
C SER A 116 23.46 28.85 -11.95
N THR A 117 24.09 27.84 -12.56
CA THR A 117 25.52 27.61 -12.42
C THR A 117 26.18 27.63 -13.78
N TRP A 118 27.36 28.25 -13.83
CA TRP A 118 28.03 28.56 -15.07
C TRP A 118 29.21 27.63 -15.36
N TYR A 119 29.33 27.28 -16.63
CA TYR A 119 30.45 26.55 -17.19
C TYR A 119 30.99 27.27 -18.42
N SER A 120 32.25 27.05 -18.73
CA SER A 120 32.88 27.54 -19.97
C SER A 120 33.62 26.42 -20.66
N TRP A 121 33.65 26.45 -21.98
CA TRP A 121 34.40 25.50 -22.79
C TRP A 121 34.85 26.18 -24.09
N THR A 122 36.10 25.97 -24.47
CA THR A 122 36.65 26.49 -25.72
C THR A 122 36.80 25.36 -26.73
N ALA A 123 36.16 25.51 -27.88
CA ALA A 123 36.28 24.55 -28.96
C ALA A 123 37.71 24.54 -29.51
N THR A 124 38.37 23.38 -29.53
CA THR A 124 39.70 23.25 -30.15
C THR A 124 39.60 23.10 -31.67
N GLU A 125 38.48 22.57 -32.16
CA GLU A 125 38.21 22.31 -33.56
C GLU A 125 36.78 22.78 -33.91
N THR A 126 36.51 23.01 -35.19
CA THR A 126 35.15 23.26 -35.67
C THR A 126 34.43 21.92 -35.71
N GLY A 127 33.17 21.90 -35.26
CA GLY A 127 32.42 20.65 -35.15
C GLY A 127 31.03 20.87 -34.59
N THR A 128 30.47 19.83 -33.99
CA THR A 128 29.17 19.87 -33.32
C THR A 128 29.33 19.43 -31.88
N LEU A 129 28.79 20.23 -30.95
CA LEU A 129 28.78 19.95 -29.51
C LEU A 129 27.38 19.54 -29.09
N ALA A 130 27.26 18.36 -28.49
CA ALA A 130 26.07 17.90 -27.79
C ALA A 130 26.30 17.97 -26.29
N LEU A 131 25.34 18.53 -25.54
CA LEU A 131 25.35 18.58 -24.08
C LEU A 131 24.03 18.04 -23.54
N SER A 132 24.09 17.38 -22.37
CA SER A 132 22.94 16.84 -21.68
C SER A 132 23.07 17.05 -20.17
N THR A 133 21.96 17.38 -19.52
CA THR A 133 21.85 17.43 -18.06
C THR A 133 21.27 16.14 -17.45
N GLN A 134 21.22 15.06 -18.22
CA GLN A 134 20.68 13.77 -17.77
C GLN A 134 21.37 13.28 -16.49
N GLY A 135 20.55 12.85 -15.52
CA GLY A 135 21.00 12.43 -14.19
C GLY A 135 20.90 13.54 -13.13
N SER A 136 20.53 14.76 -13.49
CA SER A 136 20.20 15.81 -12.52
C SER A 136 18.95 15.46 -11.71
N SER A 137 18.87 15.93 -10.46
CA SER A 137 17.81 15.56 -9.52
C SER A 137 16.54 16.42 -9.62
N PHE A 138 16.46 17.30 -10.61
CA PHE A 138 15.42 18.32 -10.75
C PHE A 138 15.17 18.63 -12.23
N ASP A 139 14.12 19.41 -12.48
CA ASP A 139 13.73 19.89 -13.79
C ASP A 139 14.70 20.99 -14.25
N THR A 140 15.53 20.70 -15.26
CA THR A 140 16.64 21.58 -15.63
C THR A 140 16.30 22.51 -16.80
N LEU A 141 16.97 23.66 -16.85
CA LEU A 141 17.12 24.49 -18.04
C LEU A 141 18.60 24.48 -18.43
N LEU A 142 18.90 24.23 -19.72
CA LEU A 142 20.25 24.35 -20.27
C LEU A 142 20.26 25.41 -21.36
N ALA A 143 21.03 26.48 -21.15
CA ALA A 143 21.19 27.55 -22.13
C ALA A 143 22.67 27.76 -22.50
N ILE A 144 22.91 27.98 -23.79
CA ILE A 144 24.24 28.12 -24.37
C ILE A 144 24.39 29.54 -24.92
N TYR A 145 25.50 30.17 -24.58
CA TYR A 145 25.83 31.52 -24.98
C TYR A 145 27.24 31.63 -25.55
N THR A 146 27.46 32.68 -26.34
CA THR A 146 28.79 33.26 -26.59
C THR A 146 28.86 34.66 -25.96
N GLY A 147 30.06 35.14 -25.68
CA GLY A 147 30.29 36.44 -25.03
C GLY A 147 31.23 36.35 -23.83
N SER A 148 31.74 37.50 -23.41
CA SER A 148 32.77 37.62 -22.37
C SER A 148 32.30 38.31 -21.08
N SER A 149 31.06 38.80 -21.03
CA SER A 149 30.43 39.40 -19.85
C SER A 149 28.97 39.00 -19.75
N VAL A 150 28.43 38.87 -18.53
CA VAL A 150 27.05 38.44 -18.26
C VAL A 150 26.01 39.30 -18.99
N SER A 151 26.21 40.62 -19.04
CA SER A 151 25.34 41.58 -19.74
C SER A 151 25.56 41.66 -21.27
N GLY A 152 26.54 40.93 -21.80
CA GLY A 152 26.94 40.94 -23.21
C GLY A 152 26.82 39.57 -23.88
N LEU A 153 26.00 38.67 -23.32
CA LEU A 153 25.81 37.32 -23.84
C LEU A 153 24.89 37.29 -25.06
N THR A 154 25.28 36.50 -26.05
CA THR A 154 24.46 36.16 -27.22
C THR A 154 24.04 34.71 -27.11
N ALA A 155 22.72 34.46 -27.06
CA ALA A 155 22.18 33.10 -27.01
C ALA A 155 22.48 32.35 -28.32
N VAL A 156 22.99 31.12 -28.19
CA VAL A 156 23.26 30.21 -29.30
C VAL A 156 22.11 29.22 -29.43
N THR A 157 21.77 28.55 -28.32
CA THR A 157 20.68 27.57 -28.25
C THR A 157 20.32 27.34 -26.78
N GLY A 158 19.20 26.67 -26.52
CA GLY A 158 18.82 26.25 -25.18
C GLY A 158 17.68 25.24 -25.22
N ASN A 159 17.52 24.52 -24.13
CA ASN A 159 16.47 23.52 -23.96
C ASN A 159 15.99 23.44 -22.50
N ASP A 160 14.72 23.11 -22.31
CA ASP A 160 14.07 22.81 -21.03
C ASP A 160 14.01 21.28 -20.89
N ASP A 161 13.26 20.61 -21.77
CA ASP A 161 13.04 19.18 -21.77
C ASP A 161 13.54 18.52 -23.06
N ASN A 162 14.21 17.37 -22.93
CA ASN A 162 14.66 16.57 -24.09
C ASN A 162 13.51 15.91 -24.89
N GLY A 163 12.23 16.21 -24.60
CA GLY A 163 11.07 15.75 -25.37
C GLY A 163 10.75 14.24 -25.28
N ALA A 164 11.61 13.44 -24.65
CA ALA A 164 11.44 11.99 -24.44
C ALA A 164 10.82 11.62 -23.07
N GLY A 165 10.03 12.54 -22.47
CA GLY A 165 9.42 12.37 -21.15
C GLY A 165 10.37 12.57 -19.96
N GLY A 166 11.61 13.03 -20.21
CA GLY A 166 12.55 13.43 -19.18
C GLY A 166 12.53 14.94 -18.96
N VAL A 167 12.52 15.35 -17.69
CA VAL A 167 12.60 16.76 -17.23
C VAL A 167 14.03 17.31 -17.25
N TRP A 168 14.90 16.71 -18.07
CA TRP A 168 16.29 17.11 -18.21
C TRP A 168 16.52 17.63 -19.62
N SER A 169 17.42 18.58 -19.73
CA SER A 169 17.69 19.34 -20.95
C SER A 169 18.79 18.70 -21.79
N SER A 170 18.70 18.90 -23.10
CA SER A 170 19.76 18.54 -24.04
C SER A 170 19.83 19.54 -25.18
N VAL A 171 21.03 19.78 -25.69
CA VAL A 171 21.26 20.63 -26.86
C VAL A 171 22.27 19.97 -27.78
N ASN A 172 22.15 20.24 -29.09
CA ASN A 172 23.10 19.82 -30.10
C ASN A 172 23.26 20.96 -31.11
N PHE A 173 24.46 21.53 -31.22
CA PHE A 173 24.68 22.75 -32.02
C PHE A 173 26.10 22.85 -32.57
N PRO A 174 26.30 23.54 -33.71
CA PRO A 174 27.62 23.70 -34.30
C PRO A 174 28.50 24.65 -33.44
N VAL A 175 29.79 24.31 -33.36
CA VAL A 175 30.82 25.11 -32.70
C VAL A 175 31.99 25.40 -33.64
N THR A 176 32.64 26.54 -33.46
CA THR A 176 33.78 26.98 -34.28
C THR A 176 35.08 26.89 -33.50
N ALA A 177 36.14 26.38 -34.13
CA ALA A 177 37.48 26.32 -33.54
C ALA A 177 37.91 27.68 -32.94
N GLY A 178 38.43 27.66 -31.72
CA GLY A 178 38.88 28.83 -30.96
C GLY A 178 37.77 29.64 -30.29
N ALA A 179 36.49 29.38 -30.59
CA ALA A 179 35.39 30.06 -29.91
C ALA A 179 35.15 29.49 -28.51
N THR A 180 34.86 30.37 -27.55
CA THR A 180 34.50 29.99 -26.18
C THR A 180 33.00 30.10 -25.98
N TYR A 181 32.40 29.03 -25.48
CA TYR A 181 30.99 28.91 -25.18
C TYR A 181 30.76 28.92 -23.67
N ARG A 182 29.61 29.44 -23.26
CA ARG A 182 29.18 29.60 -21.88
C ARG A 182 27.90 28.81 -21.69
N PHE A 183 27.88 27.95 -20.68
CA PHE A 183 26.74 27.07 -20.41
C PHE A 183 26.14 27.48 -19.08
N ALA A 184 24.85 27.82 -19.08
CA ALA A 184 24.09 28.04 -17.86
C ALA A 184 23.20 26.81 -17.62
N VAL A 185 23.37 26.18 -16.46
CA VAL A 185 22.48 25.14 -15.95
C VAL A 185 21.66 25.75 -14.83
N ASP A 186 20.35 25.82 -15.02
CA ASP A 186 19.38 26.41 -14.08
C ASP A 186 18.18 25.45 -13.93
N GLY A 187 17.15 25.82 -13.18
CA GLY A 187 15.95 25.01 -13.02
C GLY A 187 14.67 25.64 -13.50
N TYR A 188 13.79 24.81 -14.08
CA TYR A 188 12.47 25.25 -14.47
C TYR A 188 11.67 25.67 -13.22
N ALA A 189 10.96 26.79 -13.32
CA ALA A 189 10.15 27.36 -12.25
C ALA A 189 10.88 27.57 -10.90
N GLY A 190 12.22 27.72 -10.91
CA GLY A 190 13.04 27.92 -9.70
C GLY A 190 13.39 26.61 -8.98
N ALA A 191 13.26 25.46 -9.64
CA ALA A 191 13.73 24.19 -9.12
C ALA A 191 15.26 24.22 -8.90
N VAL A 192 15.73 23.61 -7.82
CA VAL A 192 17.17 23.49 -7.53
C VAL A 192 17.50 22.07 -7.11
N GLY A 193 18.74 21.65 -7.29
CA GLY A 193 19.16 20.31 -6.91
C GLY A 193 20.59 19.99 -7.30
N MET A 194 20.89 18.70 -7.35
CA MET A 194 22.17 18.20 -7.84
C MET A 194 22.16 18.21 -9.37
N THR A 195 23.21 18.75 -9.97
CA THR A 195 23.38 18.80 -11.43
C THR A 195 24.32 17.70 -11.90
N SER A 196 24.04 17.18 -13.09
CA SER A 196 24.91 16.31 -13.87
C SER A 196 24.99 16.92 -15.26
N LEU A 197 26.16 17.37 -15.71
CA LEU A 197 26.36 17.93 -17.05
C LEU A 197 27.41 17.09 -17.79
N ALA A 198 27.07 16.59 -18.98
CA ALA A 198 27.98 15.82 -19.82
C ALA A 198 27.82 16.24 -21.28
N GLY A 199 28.84 15.99 -22.10
CA GLY A 199 28.77 16.28 -23.52
C GLY A 199 29.59 15.36 -24.40
N THR A 200 29.37 15.50 -25.70
CA THR A 200 30.20 14.88 -26.74
C THR A 200 30.48 15.91 -27.81
N PHE A 201 31.68 15.88 -28.37
CA PHE A 201 32.10 16.77 -29.44
C PHE A 201 32.51 15.93 -30.64
N THR A 202 31.97 16.28 -31.80
CA THR A 202 32.29 15.65 -33.08
C THR A 202 32.90 16.71 -33.98
N ALA A 203 34.19 16.60 -34.28
CA ALA A 203 34.86 17.49 -35.21
C ALA A 203 34.29 17.32 -36.62
N THR A 204 34.06 18.44 -37.32
CA THR A 204 33.85 18.39 -38.77
C THR A 204 35.21 18.26 -39.43
N ASP A 205 35.41 17.21 -40.23
CA ASP A 205 36.66 16.97 -40.96
C ASP A 205 37.06 18.22 -41.76
N PRO A 206 38.26 18.80 -41.58
CA PRO A 206 38.69 19.90 -42.41
C PRO A 206 38.77 19.42 -43.86
N THR A 207 37.84 19.90 -44.69
CA THR A 207 37.94 19.74 -46.14
C THR A 207 39.37 20.10 -46.58
N PRO A 208 40.09 19.22 -47.31
CA PRO A 208 41.46 19.51 -47.71
C PRO A 208 41.47 20.80 -48.51
N THR A 209 42.22 21.79 -48.02
CA THR A 209 42.36 23.08 -48.70
C THR A 209 42.99 22.83 -50.07
N PRO A 210 42.37 23.26 -51.19
CA PRO A 210 43.00 23.17 -52.51
C PRO A 210 44.35 23.91 -52.50
N PRO A 211 45.40 23.37 -53.16
CA PRO A 211 46.71 24.02 -53.17
C PRO A 211 46.63 25.41 -53.80
N THR A 212 47.37 26.35 -53.21
CA THR A 212 47.49 27.75 -53.62
C THR A 212 47.87 27.90 -55.11
N PRO A 213 47.19 28.75 -55.91
CA PRO A 213 47.48 28.91 -57.32
C PRO A 213 48.84 29.61 -57.56
N THR A 214 49.64 29.05 -58.46
CA THR A 214 50.89 29.65 -58.97
C THR A 214 50.57 30.57 -60.17
N PRO A 215 51.29 31.69 -60.41
CA PRO A 215 50.95 32.70 -61.43
C PRO A 215 51.04 32.20 -62.89
N PRO A 216 50.35 32.85 -63.86
CA PRO A 216 50.03 32.26 -65.16
C PRO A 216 51.16 32.38 -66.19
N THR A 217 51.26 31.38 -67.06
CA THR A 217 52.02 31.37 -68.34
C THR A 217 51.02 31.02 -69.45
N PRO A 218 51.10 31.63 -70.66
CA PRO A 218 49.94 31.79 -71.55
C PRO A 218 49.50 30.50 -72.27
N THR A 219 48.18 30.43 -72.46
CA THR A 219 47.38 29.33 -73.00
C THR A 219 47.57 29.10 -74.52
N PRO A 220 47.87 27.87 -74.97
CA PRO A 220 47.61 27.38 -76.33
C PRO A 220 46.17 26.80 -76.46
N PRO A 221 45.61 26.67 -77.68
CA PRO A 221 44.17 26.55 -77.89
C PRO A 221 43.57 25.24 -77.36
N THR A 222 42.38 25.41 -76.79
CA THR A 222 41.47 24.40 -76.23
C THR A 222 41.18 23.24 -77.20
N PRO A 223 41.48 21.98 -76.86
CA PRO A 223 40.85 20.83 -77.50
C PRO A 223 39.40 20.70 -76.99
N THR A 224 38.51 20.34 -77.89
CA THR A 224 37.09 20.11 -77.65
C THR A 224 36.86 19.18 -76.43
N PRO A 225 35.93 19.51 -75.51
CA PRO A 225 35.63 18.64 -74.37
C PRO A 225 35.20 17.25 -74.85
N PRO A 226 35.69 16.16 -74.26
CA PRO A 226 35.07 14.86 -74.50
C PRO A 226 33.61 14.94 -74.05
N THR A 227 32.72 14.35 -74.84
CA THR A 227 31.31 14.12 -74.47
C THR A 227 31.26 13.51 -73.06
N PRO A 228 30.44 14.05 -72.13
CA PRO A 228 30.36 13.51 -70.79
C PRO A 228 29.95 12.04 -70.89
N THR A 229 30.80 11.16 -70.36
CA THR A 229 30.43 9.75 -70.18
C THR A 229 29.21 9.73 -69.26
N PRO A 230 28.12 9.03 -69.62
CA PRO A 230 26.94 8.95 -68.76
C PRO A 230 27.35 8.40 -67.38
N PRO A 231 26.72 8.89 -66.29
CA PRO A 231 27.04 8.40 -64.95
C PRO A 231 26.80 6.89 -64.87
N SER A 232 27.78 6.17 -64.33
CA SER A 232 27.64 4.76 -63.99
C SER A 232 26.83 4.59 -62.71
N ALA A 233 26.13 3.48 -62.59
CA ALA A 233 25.40 3.13 -61.37
C ALA A 233 26.32 3.18 -60.12
N PRO A 234 25.78 3.56 -58.96
CA PRO A 234 26.51 3.58 -57.70
C PRO A 234 26.98 2.18 -57.29
N VAL A 235 28.02 2.11 -56.44
CA VAL A 235 28.64 0.83 -56.05
C VAL A 235 27.70 -0.08 -55.27
N ASN A 236 26.73 0.50 -54.57
CA ASN A 236 25.72 -0.15 -53.76
C ASN A 236 24.34 -0.17 -54.43
N ASP A 237 24.32 -0.08 -55.77
CA ASP A 237 23.11 -0.17 -56.59
C ASP A 237 22.39 -1.51 -56.41
N ASN A 238 23.13 -2.61 -56.54
CA ASN A 238 22.55 -3.95 -56.36
C ASN A 238 22.50 -4.35 -54.89
N PHE A 239 21.45 -5.05 -54.48
CA PHE A 239 21.24 -5.65 -53.17
C PHE A 239 22.42 -6.52 -52.72
N ALA A 240 23.01 -7.28 -53.64
CA ALA A 240 24.18 -8.11 -53.37
C ALA A 240 25.44 -7.29 -53.05
N SER A 241 25.49 -6.04 -53.52
CA SER A 241 26.57 -5.07 -53.31
C SER A 241 26.25 -4.07 -52.20
N ALA A 242 25.23 -4.34 -51.37
CA ALA A 242 24.80 -3.44 -50.31
C ALA A 242 25.99 -2.98 -49.43
N GLU A 243 26.12 -1.67 -49.27
CA GLU A 243 27.22 -1.09 -48.52
C GLU A 243 27.01 -1.28 -47.01
N THR A 244 28.06 -1.66 -46.30
CA THR A 244 27.96 -1.85 -44.85
C THR A 244 28.05 -0.51 -44.12
N LEU A 245 26.99 -0.15 -43.40
CA LEU A 245 27.03 0.99 -42.47
C LEU A 245 27.76 0.55 -41.20
N SER A 246 29.06 0.79 -41.13
CA SER A 246 29.86 0.50 -39.93
C SER A 246 29.63 1.50 -38.79
N SER A 247 29.05 2.66 -39.11
CA SER A 247 28.58 3.66 -38.16
C SER A 247 27.25 4.23 -38.65
N LEU A 248 26.45 4.79 -37.74
CA LEU A 248 25.20 5.47 -38.07
C LEU A 248 25.38 6.98 -38.22
N GLY A 249 26.62 7.46 -38.38
CA GLY A 249 26.88 8.84 -38.75
C GLY A 249 26.42 9.17 -40.17
N ASP A 250 26.60 10.43 -40.55
CA ASP A 250 26.28 10.93 -41.88
C ASP A 250 27.06 10.16 -42.96
N THR A 251 26.33 9.35 -43.72
CA THR A 251 26.85 8.56 -44.84
C THR A 251 26.32 9.15 -46.15
N ALA A 252 27.22 9.79 -46.90
CA ALA A 252 26.90 10.39 -48.18
C ALA A 252 26.91 9.32 -49.30
N GLY A 253 25.95 9.41 -50.21
CA GLY A 253 25.81 8.53 -51.36
C GLY A 253 25.05 9.19 -52.51
N THR A 254 24.60 8.41 -53.48
CA THR A 254 23.77 8.92 -54.57
C THR A 254 22.91 7.82 -55.19
N THR A 255 21.69 8.15 -55.60
CA THR A 255 20.82 7.30 -56.43
C THR A 255 20.88 7.68 -57.91
N VAL A 256 21.76 8.60 -58.30
CA VAL A 256 21.93 8.97 -59.71
C VAL A 256 22.45 7.76 -60.48
N ALA A 257 21.73 7.37 -61.52
CA ALA A 257 21.99 6.18 -62.35
C ALA A 257 21.88 4.83 -61.62
N ALA A 258 21.28 4.79 -60.43
CA ALA A 258 20.85 3.54 -59.83
C ALA A 258 19.84 2.81 -60.74
N THR A 259 19.69 1.51 -60.55
CA THR A 259 18.82 0.62 -61.33
C THR A 259 17.88 -0.18 -60.44
N HIS A 260 16.72 -0.54 -60.97
CA HIS A 260 15.77 -1.40 -60.27
C HIS A 260 16.09 -2.86 -60.56
N GLU A 261 16.24 -3.67 -59.50
CA GLU A 261 16.54 -5.08 -59.65
C GLU A 261 15.27 -5.93 -59.84
N PRO A 262 15.33 -7.00 -60.66
CA PRO A 262 14.24 -7.95 -60.74
C PRO A 262 13.90 -8.54 -59.36
N SER A 263 12.63 -8.44 -58.96
CA SER A 263 12.10 -8.89 -57.65
C SER A 263 12.43 -7.97 -56.46
N GLU A 264 12.96 -6.78 -56.69
CA GLU A 264 13.06 -5.77 -55.66
C GLU A 264 11.66 -5.31 -55.20
N PRO A 265 11.40 -5.31 -53.87
CA PRO A 265 10.10 -4.95 -53.33
C PRO A 265 9.86 -3.44 -53.45
N SER A 266 8.59 -3.04 -53.61
CA SER A 266 8.20 -1.63 -53.49
C SER A 266 8.38 -1.18 -52.02
N HIS A 267 9.19 -0.14 -51.82
CA HIS A 267 9.72 0.20 -50.49
C HIS A 267 8.76 0.96 -49.59
N VAL A 268 8.02 1.90 -50.17
CA VAL A 268 6.85 2.52 -49.53
C VAL A 268 5.70 2.30 -50.50
N ASN A 269 4.45 2.30 -50.03
CA ASN A 269 3.21 2.03 -50.77
C ASN A 269 2.92 2.92 -52.01
N SER A 270 3.93 3.31 -52.77
CA SER A 270 3.84 4.05 -54.00
C SER A 270 3.31 3.11 -55.09
N ALA A 271 2.08 3.37 -55.52
CA ALA A 271 1.49 2.80 -56.72
C ALA A 271 2.25 3.17 -58.03
N LEU A 272 3.40 3.85 -57.91
CA LEU A 272 4.24 4.36 -58.98
C LEU A 272 5.54 3.54 -59.19
N GLY A 273 5.74 2.47 -58.40
CA GLY A 273 6.90 1.58 -58.52
C GLY A 273 8.14 2.13 -57.82
N SER A 274 8.92 1.25 -57.19
CA SER A 274 10.28 1.56 -56.71
C SER A 274 11.13 1.97 -57.90
N SER A 275 11.89 3.04 -57.74
CA SER A 275 12.67 3.63 -58.81
C SER A 275 14.14 3.64 -58.46
N ALA A 276 14.79 2.51 -58.69
CA ALA A 276 16.24 2.40 -58.60
C ALA A 276 16.80 2.78 -57.22
N SER A 277 16.70 1.83 -56.29
CA SER A 277 17.23 2.02 -54.95
C SER A 277 18.73 1.79 -54.88
N ILE A 278 19.33 2.31 -53.80
CA ILE A 278 20.63 1.86 -53.33
C ILE A 278 20.46 1.13 -51.99
N TRP A 279 21.34 0.16 -51.75
CA TRP A 279 21.23 -0.73 -50.61
C TRP A 279 22.34 -0.52 -49.60
N TYR A 280 21.97 -0.55 -48.34
CA TYR A 280 22.88 -0.64 -47.21
C TYR A 280 22.55 -1.86 -46.37
N LEU A 281 23.53 -2.31 -45.58
CA LEU A 281 23.32 -3.31 -44.54
C LEU A 281 23.91 -2.83 -43.22
N TRP A 282 23.22 -3.12 -42.13
CA TRP A 282 23.64 -2.78 -40.78
C TRP A 282 23.34 -3.93 -39.83
N THR A 283 24.29 -4.31 -38.97
CA THR A 283 24.10 -5.39 -37.99
C THR A 283 23.95 -4.80 -36.60
N ALA A 284 22.84 -5.10 -35.93
CA ALA A 284 22.64 -4.68 -34.55
C ALA A 284 23.62 -5.43 -33.64
N THR A 285 24.40 -4.71 -32.83
CA THR A 285 25.30 -5.34 -31.85
C THR A 285 24.58 -5.70 -30.55
N GLU A 286 23.46 -5.02 -30.26
CA GLU A 286 22.65 -5.18 -29.05
C GLU A 286 21.16 -5.07 -29.42
N ASP A 287 20.27 -5.53 -28.53
CA ASP A 287 18.85 -5.23 -28.65
C ASP A 287 18.68 -3.72 -28.46
N GLY A 288 17.81 -3.09 -29.23
CA GLY A 288 17.68 -1.64 -29.14
C GLY A 288 16.67 -1.04 -30.08
N SER A 289 16.72 0.28 -30.20
CA SER A 289 15.92 1.04 -31.16
C SER A 289 16.84 1.73 -32.14
N LEU A 290 16.63 1.43 -33.43
CA LEU A 290 17.32 2.04 -34.55
C LEU A 290 16.44 3.15 -35.14
N ASP A 291 16.98 4.35 -35.23
CA ASP A 291 16.36 5.50 -35.89
C ASP A 291 17.21 5.90 -37.09
N LEU A 292 16.67 5.77 -38.30
CA LEU A 292 17.36 6.14 -39.54
C LEU A 292 16.60 7.26 -40.24
N LYS A 293 17.33 8.18 -40.86
CA LYS A 293 16.79 9.31 -41.62
C LYS A 293 17.61 9.62 -42.87
N THR A 294 16.96 10.27 -43.83
CA THR A 294 17.58 10.75 -45.07
C THR A 294 17.69 12.28 -45.17
N GLN A 295 17.55 12.98 -44.03
CA GLN A 295 17.58 14.43 -43.94
C GLN A 295 18.86 15.00 -44.56
N GLY A 296 18.73 15.94 -45.50
CA GLY A 296 19.86 16.53 -46.23
C GLY A 296 20.06 15.98 -47.65
N SER A 297 19.30 14.95 -48.03
CA SER A 297 19.26 14.46 -49.42
C SER A 297 18.66 15.53 -50.35
N SER A 298 19.10 15.56 -51.61
CA SER A 298 18.73 16.60 -52.58
C SER A 298 17.42 16.32 -53.34
N TYR A 299 16.71 15.25 -52.96
CA TYR A 299 15.53 14.75 -53.65
C TYR A 299 14.54 14.18 -52.63
N ASP A 300 13.35 13.90 -53.12
CA ASP A 300 12.24 13.34 -52.37
C ASP A 300 12.50 11.84 -52.13
N THR A 301 12.78 11.44 -50.89
CA THR A 301 13.32 10.10 -50.59
C THR A 301 12.27 9.12 -50.11
N LEU A 302 12.49 7.85 -50.40
CA LEU A 302 11.83 6.71 -49.76
C LEU A 302 12.87 5.93 -48.95
N LEU A 303 12.54 5.55 -47.72
CA LEU A 303 13.41 4.75 -46.86
C LEU A 303 12.67 3.53 -46.34
N ALA A 304 13.26 2.35 -46.52
CA ALA A 304 12.72 1.10 -45.99
C ALA A 304 13.80 0.22 -45.35
N ILE A 305 13.42 -0.48 -44.28
CA ILE A 305 14.26 -1.45 -43.56
C ILE A 305 13.64 -2.83 -43.69
N TYR A 306 14.46 -3.83 -44.00
CA TYR A 306 14.09 -5.22 -44.19
C TYR A 306 14.94 -6.17 -43.35
N GLU A 307 14.39 -7.36 -43.11
CA GLU A 307 15.13 -8.56 -42.71
C GLU A 307 15.12 -9.58 -43.88
N GLY A 308 16.21 -10.33 -44.02
CA GLY A 308 16.38 -11.37 -45.03
C GLY A 308 17.60 -11.14 -45.94
N ASP A 309 18.05 -12.23 -46.57
CA ASP A 309 19.31 -12.27 -47.33
C ASP A 309 19.11 -12.39 -48.85
N ALA A 310 17.86 -12.30 -49.33
CA ALA A 310 17.53 -12.37 -50.76
C ALA A 310 16.31 -11.50 -51.08
N LEU A 311 16.36 -10.73 -52.19
CA LEU A 311 15.33 -9.79 -52.64
C LEU A 311 13.91 -10.40 -52.61
N ALA A 312 13.74 -11.60 -53.15
CA ALA A 312 12.44 -12.30 -53.22
C ALA A 312 11.90 -12.80 -51.87
N ALA A 313 12.71 -12.73 -50.81
CA ALA A 313 12.38 -13.21 -49.47
C ALA A 313 12.53 -12.12 -48.39
N LEU A 314 12.69 -10.85 -48.80
CA LEU A 314 12.78 -9.74 -47.86
C LEU A 314 11.46 -9.51 -47.13
N THR A 315 11.56 -9.34 -45.82
CA THR A 315 10.43 -8.96 -44.96
C THR A 315 10.62 -7.51 -44.54
N MET A 316 9.71 -6.62 -44.98
CA MET A 316 9.73 -5.21 -44.59
C MET A 316 9.41 -5.06 -43.10
N LYS A 317 10.23 -4.27 -42.39
CA LYS A 317 10.11 -4.03 -40.95
C LYS A 317 9.60 -2.62 -40.64
N ALA A 318 10.08 -1.64 -41.39
CA ALA A 318 9.66 -0.25 -41.30
C ALA A 318 9.89 0.42 -42.64
N ALA A 319 9.03 1.37 -43.01
CA ALA A 319 9.24 2.19 -44.19
C ALA A 319 8.58 3.56 -44.02
N ASN A 320 9.15 4.58 -44.65
CA ASN A 320 8.62 5.94 -44.65
C ASN A 320 8.97 6.67 -45.95
N ASP A 321 8.04 7.49 -46.43
CA ASP A 321 8.22 8.42 -47.54
C ASP A 321 8.64 9.78 -46.94
N ASP A 322 7.67 10.57 -46.49
CA ASP A 322 7.91 11.90 -45.93
C ASP A 322 7.83 11.95 -44.41
N VAL A 323 8.64 12.82 -43.81
CA VAL A 323 8.34 13.36 -42.48
C VAL A 323 7.43 14.57 -42.60
N SER A 324 6.71 14.93 -41.54
CA SER A 324 5.75 16.04 -41.55
C SER A 324 6.34 17.42 -41.88
N THR A 325 7.67 17.57 -41.83
CA THR A 325 8.38 18.84 -42.00
C THR A 325 9.20 18.94 -43.30
N GLY A 326 9.19 17.91 -44.15
CA GLY A 326 9.93 17.95 -45.42
C GLY A 326 9.92 16.62 -46.18
N LEU A 327 10.45 16.66 -47.40
CA LEU A 327 10.45 15.55 -48.36
C LEU A 327 11.56 14.52 -48.13
N TRP A 328 11.89 14.28 -46.86
CA TRP A 328 12.91 13.30 -46.46
C TRP A 328 12.28 12.30 -45.51
N SER A 329 12.83 11.10 -45.47
CA SER A 329 12.26 9.98 -44.75
C SER A 329 12.90 9.77 -43.39
N ARG A 330 12.12 9.24 -42.44
CA ARG A 330 12.62 8.74 -41.16
C ARG A 330 11.88 7.48 -40.75
N VAL A 331 12.61 6.47 -40.28
CA VAL A 331 12.04 5.25 -39.71
C VAL A 331 12.69 4.96 -38.37
N THR A 332 11.85 4.59 -37.40
CA THR A 332 12.29 4.08 -36.11
C THR A 332 11.84 2.62 -36.00
N LEU A 333 12.77 1.72 -35.66
CA LEU A 333 12.55 0.28 -35.61
C LEU A 333 13.21 -0.31 -34.36
N ASP A 334 12.49 -1.16 -33.63
CA ASP A 334 13.11 -2.01 -32.62
C ASP A 334 13.91 -3.14 -33.30
N VAL A 335 15.19 -3.25 -32.96
CA VAL A 335 16.15 -4.18 -33.56
C VAL A 335 16.65 -5.19 -32.54
N THR A 336 16.98 -6.39 -33.01
CA THR A 336 17.45 -7.50 -32.19
C THR A 336 18.96 -7.72 -32.37
N ALA A 337 19.67 -7.95 -31.28
CA ALA A 337 21.12 -8.20 -31.27
C ALA A 337 21.50 -9.33 -32.22
N GLY A 338 22.54 -9.11 -33.02
CA GLY A 338 23.06 -10.06 -34.01
C GLY A 338 22.26 -10.11 -35.32
N THR A 339 21.12 -9.44 -35.43
CA THR A 339 20.34 -9.40 -36.67
C THR A 339 20.93 -8.39 -37.65
N THR A 340 21.09 -8.81 -38.91
CA THR A 340 21.46 -7.93 -40.03
C THR A 340 20.21 -7.39 -40.70
N TYR A 341 20.12 -6.06 -40.79
CA TYR A 341 19.05 -5.33 -41.44
C TYR A 341 19.51 -4.80 -42.80
N LYS A 342 18.67 -4.93 -43.82
CA LYS A 342 18.87 -4.37 -45.16
C LYS A 342 18.10 -3.07 -45.27
N ILE A 343 18.75 -2.00 -45.70
CA ILE A 343 18.19 -0.65 -45.74
C ILE A 343 18.18 -0.22 -47.20
N ALA A 344 17.01 0.06 -47.74
CA ALA A 344 16.85 0.57 -49.10
C ALA A 344 16.57 2.07 -49.05
N VAL A 345 17.28 2.82 -49.88
CA VAL A 345 17.00 4.24 -50.13
C VAL A 345 16.68 4.44 -51.60
N ASP A 346 15.51 4.97 -51.88
CA ASP A 346 14.95 5.20 -53.21
C ASP A 346 14.41 6.63 -53.25
N GLY A 347 13.84 7.08 -54.37
CA GLY A 347 13.17 8.36 -54.49
C GLY A 347 11.72 8.24 -54.90
N TYR A 348 10.87 9.12 -54.38
CA TYR A 348 9.47 9.11 -54.71
C TYR A 348 9.26 9.47 -56.20
N GLY A 349 8.60 8.58 -56.94
CA GLY A 349 8.21 8.80 -58.34
C GLY A 349 9.37 8.91 -59.33
N GLY A 350 10.49 8.22 -59.12
CA GLY A 350 11.62 8.25 -60.06
C GLY A 350 12.67 9.31 -59.79
N ARG A 351 12.54 10.06 -58.70
CA ARG A 351 13.48 11.12 -58.35
C ARG A 351 14.80 10.52 -57.87
N SER A 352 15.90 11.13 -58.28
CA SER A 352 17.24 10.73 -57.87
C SER A 352 18.10 11.94 -57.55
N GLY A 353 19.18 11.74 -56.80
CA GLY A 353 20.07 12.82 -56.40
C GLY A 353 21.17 12.37 -55.47
N THR A 354 21.75 13.33 -54.75
CA THR A 354 22.70 13.03 -53.66
C THR A 354 21.90 12.61 -52.42
N THR A 355 22.33 11.51 -51.81
CA THR A 355 21.69 10.88 -50.66
C THR A 355 22.54 11.13 -49.42
N LEU A 356 21.89 11.40 -48.29
CA LEU A 356 22.55 11.43 -46.99
C LEU A 356 21.77 10.52 -46.04
N VAL A 357 22.33 9.38 -45.66
CA VAL A 357 21.74 8.48 -44.66
C VAL A 357 22.43 8.73 -43.33
N SER A 358 21.66 8.96 -42.28
CA SER A 358 22.18 9.09 -40.92
C SER A 358 21.22 8.45 -39.93
N GLY A 359 21.69 8.16 -38.73
CA GLY A 359 20.84 7.59 -37.72
C GLY A 359 21.42 7.56 -36.33
N ALA A 360 20.62 7.03 -35.42
CA ALA A 360 21.01 6.77 -34.06
C ALA A 360 20.56 5.37 -33.68
N PHE A 361 21.42 4.65 -32.98
CA PHE A 361 21.05 3.40 -32.34
C PHE A 361 21.07 3.61 -30.84
N THR A 362 19.92 3.37 -30.21
CA THR A 362 19.79 3.39 -28.76
C THR A 362 19.70 1.95 -28.28
N ALA A 363 20.80 1.44 -27.72
CA ALA A 363 20.80 0.14 -27.06
C ALA A 363 19.72 0.12 -25.97
N ARG A 364 18.87 -0.90 -25.99
CA ARG A 364 18.03 -1.23 -24.85
C ARG A 364 18.98 -1.75 -23.79
N ARG A 365 19.20 -0.94 -22.75
CA ARG A 365 20.02 -1.35 -21.61
C ARG A 365 19.54 -2.73 -21.16
N PRO A 366 20.41 -3.75 -21.05
CA PRO A 366 20.02 -5.01 -20.44
C PRO A 366 19.41 -4.65 -19.10
N THR A 367 18.16 -5.07 -18.87
CA THR A 367 17.54 -4.87 -17.58
C THR A 367 18.50 -5.49 -16.55
N PRO A 368 18.97 -4.71 -15.55
CA PRO A 368 19.69 -5.32 -14.45
C PRO A 368 18.83 -6.46 -13.93
N PRO A 369 19.42 -7.62 -13.55
CA PRO A 369 18.68 -8.59 -12.76
C PRO A 369 17.98 -7.82 -11.65
N PRO A 370 16.69 -8.06 -11.38
CA PRO A 370 16.00 -7.36 -10.31
C PRO A 370 16.86 -7.46 -9.06
N ALA A 371 17.15 -6.30 -8.44
CA ALA A 371 17.87 -6.26 -7.19
C ALA A 371 17.23 -7.27 -6.22
N PRO A 372 18.01 -8.04 -5.43
CA PRO A 372 17.42 -8.89 -4.41
C PRO A 372 16.50 -8.00 -3.57
N THR A 373 15.23 -8.39 -3.48
CA THR A 373 14.25 -7.69 -2.67
C THR A 373 14.84 -7.53 -1.27
N PRO A 374 14.81 -6.32 -0.68
CA PRO A 374 15.18 -6.19 0.72
C PRO A 374 14.35 -7.19 1.52
N PRO A 375 14.94 -7.90 2.49
CA PRO A 375 14.17 -8.81 3.33
C PRO A 375 12.99 -8.03 3.90
N PRO A 376 11.80 -8.63 3.96
CA PRO A 376 10.65 -7.96 4.56
C PRO A 376 11.04 -7.48 5.96
N PRO A 377 10.56 -6.31 6.40
CA PRO A 377 10.78 -5.86 7.75
C PRO A 377 10.36 -6.98 8.72
N PRO A 378 11.09 -7.19 9.83
CA PRO A 378 10.71 -8.20 10.80
C PRO A 378 9.26 -7.98 11.23
N PRO A 379 8.48 -9.06 11.46
CA PRO A 379 7.12 -8.95 11.94
C PRO A 379 7.06 -8.02 13.16
N ALA A 380 6.00 -7.21 13.25
CA ALA A 380 5.79 -6.40 14.44
C ALA A 380 5.67 -7.31 15.67
N PRO A 381 6.23 -6.91 16.83
CA PRO A 381 6.08 -7.66 18.08
C PRO A 381 4.61 -7.93 18.40
N VAL A 382 4.27 -9.17 18.76
CA VAL A 382 2.89 -9.55 19.09
C VAL A 382 2.70 -9.46 20.61
N ALA A 383 1.86 -8.52 21.05
CA ALA A 383 1.44 -8.45 22.44
C ALA A 383 0.52 -9.65 22.78
N PRO A 384 0.84 -10.44 23.81
CA PRO A 384 0.01 -11.58 24.19
C PRO A 384 -1.25 -11.15 24.94
N ASP A 385 -2.35 -11.83 24.65
CA ASP A 385 -3.65 -11.78 25.31
C ASP A 385 -4.04 -13.23 25.64
N THR A 386 -4.25 -13.50 26.93
CA THR A 386 -4.58 -14.83 27.43
C THR A 386 -6.08 -15.08 27.46
N THR A 387 -6.47 -16.31 27.17
CA THR A 387 -7.87 -16.74 27.28
C THR A 387 -7.94 -18.08 27.99
N ILE A 388 -8.75 -18.16 29.05
CA ILE A 388 -9.06 -19.43 29.72
C ILE A 388 -10.15 -20.14 28.92
N THR A 389 -9.81 -21.28 28.33
CA THR A 389 -10.67 -22.07 27.44
C THR A 389 -11.41 -23.18 28.18
N GLU A 390 -10.89 -23.66 29.31
CA GLU A 390 -11.52 -24.67 30.14
C GLU A 390 -11.21 -24.44 31.62
N TRP A 391 -12.23 -24.56 32.47
CA TRP A 391 -12.13 -24.47 33.92
C TRP A 391 -13.34 -25.21 34.54
N PRO A 392 -13.36 -25.47 35.86
CA PRO A 392 -14.37 -26.35 36.47
C PRO A 392 -15.79 -25.73 36.60
N GLY A 393 -16.04 -24.57 36.00
CA GLY A 393 -17.25 -23.77 36.23
C GLY A 393 -17.20 -23.01 37.55
N THR A 394 -18.34 -22.43 37.97
CA THR A 394 -18.43 -21.60 39.19
C THR A 394 -18.40 -22.42 40.48
N SER A 395 -18.65 -23.73 40.44
CA SER A 395 -18.68 -24.63 41.59
C SER A 395 -18.27 -26.05 41.20
N THR A 396 -17.43 -26.71 42.00
CA THR A 396 -16.90 -28.06 41.74
C THR A 396 -16.64 -28.83 43.03
N THR A 397 -16.72 -30.16 42.98
CA THR A 397 -16.24 -31.05 44.06
C THR A 397 -14.83 -31.60 43.78
N ASN A 398 -14.25 -31.28 42.61
CA ASN A 398 -12.88 -31.66 42.28
C ASN A 398 -11.91 -30.71 42.98
N THR A 399 -11.15 -31.21 43.96
CA THR A 399 -10.15 -30.45 44.71
C THR A 399 -8.85 -30.21 43.93
N ARG A 400 -8.72 -30.77 42.72
CA ARG A 400 -7.59 -30.55 41.78
C ARG A 400 -8.12 -30.33 40.36
N PRO A 401 -8.83 -29.22 40.12
CA PRO A 401 -9.40 -28.93 38.80
C PRO A 401 -8.30 -28.71 37.75
N ILE A 402 -8.64 -28.97 36.49
CA ILE A 402 -7.78 -28.71 35.34
C ILE A 402 -8.21 -27.36 34.73
N PHE A 403 -7.22 -26.56 34.33
CA PHE A 403 -7.40 -25.30 33.63
C PHE A 403 -6.71 -25.36 32.28
N SER A 404 -7.45 -25.13 31.20
CA SER A 404 -6.92 -24.99 29.85
C SER A 404 -6.99 -23.53 29.43
N PHE A 405 -5.98 -23.05 28.71
CA PHE A 405 -5.83 -21.66 28.32
C PHE A 405 -4.92 -21.53 27.11
N THR A 406 -5.08 -20.44 26.37
CA THR A 406 -4.32 -20.12 25.15
C THR A 406 -3.85 -18.67 25.18
N SER A 407 -2.90 -18.33 24.30
CA SER A 407 -2.56 -16.95 23.97
C SER A 407 -2.75 -16.73 22.47
N ASN A 408 -3.09 -15.51 22.07
CA ASN A 408 -3.07 -15.07 20.66
C ASN A 408 -1.64 -15.00 20.07
N ALA A 409 -0.60 -14.94 20.92
CA ALA A 409 0.80 -14.91 20.50
C ALA A 409 1.39 -16.32 20.54
N ASP A 410 1.69 -16.87 19.36
CA ASP A 410 2.24 -18.22 19.21
C ASP A 410 3.60 -18.36 19.92
N GLY A 411 3.82 -19.52 20.56
CA GLY A 411 5.07 -19.81 21.28
C GLY A 411 5.23 -19.10 22.62
N SER A 412 4.19 -18.42 23.12
CA SER A 412 4.21 -17.78 24.43
C SER A 412 4.47 -18.76 25.57
N SER A 413 5.25 -18.32 26.57
CA SER A 413 5.35 -18.97 27.88
C SER A 413 4.25 -18.45 28.81
N PHE A 414 3.78 -19.27 29.75
CA PHE A 414 2.70 -18.90 30.67
C PHE A 414 3.17 -18.87 32.12
N GLU A 415 2.63 -17.91 32.87
CA GLU A 415 2.70 -17.89 34.32
C GLU A 415 1.29 -17.95 34.89
N CYS A 416 1.12 -18.76 35.92
CA CYS A 416 -0.14 -18.99 36.59
C CYS A 416 -0.06 -18.49 38.03
N GLN A 417 -1.18 -18.01 38.52
CA GLN A 417 -1.35 -17.52 39.88
C GLN A 417 -2.62 -18.16 40.47
N MET A 418 -2.49 -18.71 41.67
CA MET A 418 -3.61 -19.16 42.50
C MET A 418 -3.80 -18.17 43.65
N GLU A 419 -5.03 -17.73 43.92
CA GLU A 419 -5.37 -16.87 45.06
C GLU A 419 -4.56 -15.57 45.20
N GLY A 420 -4.20 -14.94 44.07
CA GLY A 420 -3.42 -13.69 44.09
C GLY A 420 -1.98 -13.84 44.62
N ARG A 421 -1.45 -15.07 44.68
CA ARG A 421 -0.08 -15.38 45.16
C ARG A 421 0.99 -15.01 44.12
N ASP A 422 2.23 -15.45 44.31
CA ASP A 422 3.27 -15.22 43.30
C ASP A 422 2.94 -15.94 41.98
N TRP A 423 3.33 -15.29 40.87
CA TRP A 423 3.27 -15.89 39.54
C TRP A 423 4.29 -17.02 39.44
N VAL A 424 3.85 -18.19 38.97
CA VAL A 424 4.70 -19.37 38.81
C VAL A 424 4.58 -19.87 37.38
N ALA A 425 5.71 -20.21 36.77
CA ALA A 425 5.73 -20.81 35.43
C ALA A 425 4.81 -22.04 35.36
N CYS A 426 3.96 -22.09 34.34
CA CYS A 426 3.00 -23.15 34.13
C CYS A 426 2.84 -23.49 32.64
N ALA A 427 2.18 -24.61 32.37
CA ALA A 427 1.83 -25.03 31.01
C ALA A 427 0.33 -25.32 30.94
N SER A 428 -0.25 -25.19 29.75
CA SER A 428 -1.63 -25.63 29.49
C SER A 428 -1.64 -27.08 28.99
N PRO A 429 -2.48 -27.97 29.54
CA PRO A 429 -3.38 -27.74 30.67
C PRO A 429 -2.66 -27.71 32.03
N PHE A 430 -3.11 -26.84 32.94
CA PHE A 430 -2.57 -26.67 34.30
C PHE A 430 -3.44 -27.39 35.34
N GLN A 431 -2.79 -28.03 36.32
CA GLN A 431 -3.47 -28.63 37.47
C GLN A 431 -2.71 -28.28 38.76
N PRO A 432 -3.39 -27.83 39.84
CA PRO A 432 -2.77 -27.56 41.12
C PRO A 432 -2.05 -28.79 41.70
N ALA A 433 -0.79 -28.60 42.12
CA ALA A 433 0.04 -29.65 42.70
C ALA A 433 -0.43 -30.10 44.09
N ALA A 434 -1.15 -29.25 44.83
CA ALA A 434 -1.82 -29.57 46.09
C ALA A 434 -3.34 -29.58 45.90
N ALA A 435 -4.06 -30.35 46.73
CA ALA A 435 -5.51 -30.31 46.76
C ALA A 435 -5.96 -28.98 47.36
N LEU A 436 -6.89 -28.31 46.68
CA LEU A 436 -7.54 -27.09 47.15
C LEU A 436 -8.52 -27.45 48.28
N ALA A 437 -8.52 -26.65 49.34
CA ALA A 437 -9.48 -26.79 50.43
C ALA A 437 -10.90 -26.40 49.98
N ASP A 438 -11.91 -26.81 50.72
CA ASP A 438 -13.28 -26.34 50.49
C ASP A 438 -13.35 -24.82 50.68
N GLY A 439 -14.01 -24.11 49.77
CA GLY A 439 -14.13 -22.66 49.80
C GLY A 439 -13.97 -21.99 48.45
N PHE A 440 -13.86 -20.67 48.48
CA PHE A 440 -13.69 -19.82 47.29
C PHE A 440 -12.23 -19.82 46.84
N HIS A 441 -12.02 -19.93 45.53
CA HIS A 441 -10.73 -19.94 44.87
C HIS A 441 -10.74 -19.08 43.60
N SER A 442 -9.57 -18.60 43.22
CA SER A 442 -9.31 -17.82 42.02
C SER A 442 -8.06 -18.31 41.31
N PHE A 443 -8.16 -18.39 39.99
CA PHE A 443 -7.07 -18.74 39.10
C PHE A 443 -6.89 -17.62 38.09
N ALA A 444 -5.65 -17.17 37.91
CA ALA A 444 -5.26 -16.23 36.88
C ALA A 444 -4.09 -16.78 36.08
N VAL A 445 -4.04 -16.44 34.79
CA VAL A 445 -2.96 -16.80 33.88
C VAL A 445 -2.58 -15.58 33.05
N ARG A 446 -1.29 -15.41 32.82
CA ARG A 446 -0.74 -14.42 31.88
C ARG A 446 0.29 -15.09 30.97
N ALA A 447 0.46 -14.54 29.78
CA ALA A 447 1.43 -15.03 28.80
C ALA A 447 2.53 -14.01 28.58
N THR A 448 3.73 -14.50 28.29
CA THR A 448 4.84 -13.71 27.78
C THR A 448 5.20 -14.23 26.39
N SER A 449 5.13 -13.36 25.38
CA SER A 449 5.43 -13.74 24.00
C SER A 449 6.94 -13.91 23.78
N THR A 450 7.30 -14.49 22.64
CA THR A 450 8.70 -14.64 22.22
C THR A 450 9.42 -13.31 22.03
N ASP A 451 8.67 -12.22 21.85
CA ASP A 451 9.17 -10.83 21.78
C ASP A 451 9.34 -10.19 23.18
N ALA A 452 9.26 -10.99 24.25
CA ALA A 452 9.37 -10.56 25.65
C ALA A 452 8.30 -9.55 26.11
N LEU A 453 7.15 -9.49 25.43
CA LEU A 453 5.98 -8.73 25.87
C LEU A 453 5.14 -9.60 26.80
N THR A 454 4.69 -9.05 27.94
CA THR A 454 3.84 -9.76 28.90
C THR A 454 2.42 -9.22 28.85
N ASP A 455 1.44 -10.11 28.95
CA ASP A 455 0.02 -9.79 28.96
C ASP A 455 -0.30 -8.89 30.18
N GLU A 456 -0.66 -7.64 29.90
CA GLU A 456 -1.02 -6.64 30.91
C GLU A 456 -2.43 -6.87 31.50
N THR A 457 -3.22 -7.73 30.86
CA THR A 457 -4.61 -8.05 31.22
C THR A 457 -4.80 -9.57 31.46
N PRO A 458 -4.21 -10.13 32.54
CA PRO A 458 -4.30 -11.57 32.79
C PRO A 458 -5.74 -12.09 32.81
N ALA A 459 -5.99 -13.18 32.08
CA ALA A 459 -7.27 -13.88 32.17
C ALA A 459 -7.44 -14.49 33.56
N SER A 460 -8.61 -14.30 34.16
CA SER A 460 -8.91 -14.80 35.51
C SER A 460 -10.31 -15.39 35.61
N VAL A 461 -10.44 -16.43 36.44
CA VAL A 461 -11.72 -17.07 36.79
C VAL A 461 -11.79 -17.31 38.30
N ALA A 462 -13.01 -17.26 38.82
CA ALA A 462 -13.31 -17.58 40.21
C ALA A 462 -14.25 -18.78 40.29
N PHE A 463 -14.04 -19.64 41.29
CA PHE A 463 -14.82 -20.85 41.49
C PHE A 463 -14.86 -21.25 42.97
N THR A 464 -15.82 -22.10 43.34
CA THR A 464 -15.93 -22.66 44.69
C THR A 464 -15.64 -24.15 44.67
N VAL A 465 -14.72 -24.61 45.53
CA VAL A 465 -14.57 -26.03 45.83
C VAL A 465 -15.55 -26.35 46.95
N GLN A 466 -16.49 -27.25 46.68
CA GLN A 466 -17.48 -27.71 47.64
C GLN A 466 -16.99 -28.97 48.32
N ALA A 467 -17.21 -29.03 49.63
CA ALA A 467 -17.10 -30.26 50.38
C ALA A 467 -17.91 -31.34 49.66
N PRO A 468 -17.38 -32.57 49.51
CA PRO A 468 -18.21 -33.70 49.13
C PRO A 468 -19.44 -33.68 50.02
N ALA A 469 -20.63 -33.71 49.42
CA ALA A 469 -21.85 -33.81 50.19
C ALA A 469 -21.63 -34.93 51.21
N PRO A 470 -21.88 -34.70 52.52
CA PRO A 470 -21.69 -35.74 53.51
C PRO A 470 -22.36 -36.98 52.96
N ALA A 471 -21.61 -38.09 52.92
CA ALA A 471 -22.18 -39.39 52.57
C ALA A 471 -23.54 -39.45 53.29
N PRO A 472 -24.65 -39.78 52.59
CA PRO A 472 -25.96 -39.77 53.21
C PRO A 472 -25.79 -40.48 54.53
N SER A 473 -25.90 -39.73 55.64
CA SER A 473 -25.93 -40.33 56.97
C SER A 473 -26.96 -41.42 56.84
N ASP A 474 -26.60 -42.65 57.22
CA ASP A 474 -27.48 -43.82 57.12
C ASP A 474 -28.92 -43.34 57.30
N PRO A 475 -29.80 -43.58 56.31
CA PRO A 475 -31.13 -42.97 56.31
C PRO A 475 -31.70 -43.16 57.71
N PRO A 476 -32.22 -42.10 58.37
CA PRO A 476 -32.82 -42.28 59.69
C PRO A 476 -33.77 -43.45 59.54
N THR A 477 -33.58 -44.50 60.33
CA THR A 477 -34.39 -45.71 60.27
C THR A 477 -35.84 -45.24 60.35
N LEU A 478 -36.52 -45.20 59.20
CA LEU A 478 -37.86 -44.65 59.11
C LEU A 478 -38.76 -45.72 59.71
N THR A 479 -39.16 -45.48 60.96
CA THR A 479 -40.26 -46.21 61.58
C THR A 479 -41.47 -46.06 60.65
N PRO A 480 -42.10 -47.16 60.17
CA PRO A 480 -43.20 -47.08 59.23
C PRO A 480 -44.41 -46.37 59.85
N GLY A 481 -44.85 -45.26 59.26
CA GLY A 481 -46.13 -44.65 59.64
C GLY A 481 -46.33 -43.26 59.09
N VAL A 482 -47.40 -43.09 58.31
CA VAL A 482 -47.97 -41.83 57.76
C VAL A 482 -47.47 -41.43 56.37
N LEU A 483 -48.41 -41.29 55.43
CA LEU A 483 -48.23 -40.67 54.12
C LEU A 483 -47.95 -39.18 54.31
N THR A 484 -46.71 -38.75 54.11
CA THR A 484 -46.34 -37.33 54.23
C THR A 484 -46.56 -36.60 52.91
N PRO A 485 -47.29 -35.47 52.88
CA PRO A 485 -47.37 -34.60 51.71
C PRO A 485 -45.97 -34.20 51.24
N ALA A 486 -45.70 -34.35 49.94
CA ALA A 486 -44.43 -33.93 49.34
C ALA A 486 -44.65 -32.66 48.53
N SER A 487 -43.76 -31.69 48.69
CA SER A 487 -43.74 -30.48 47.86
C SER A 487 -42.35 -30.24 47.28
N THR A 488 -42.30 -29.74 46.06
CA THR A 488 -41.06 -29.33 45.41
C THR A 488 -41.30 -28.03 44.65
N THR A 489 -40.22 -27.30 44.38
CA THR A 489 -40.29 -26.03 43.64
C THR A 489 -39.70 -26.20 42.25
N LEU A 490 -40.34 -25.56 41.28
CA LEU A 490 -39.88 -25.52 39.91
C LEU A 490 -39.61 -24.07 39.52
N SER A 491 -38.35 -23.74 39.25
CA SER A 491 -37.93 -22.42 38.84
C SER A 491 -37.59 -22.39 37.35
N VAL A 492 -38.24 -21.49 36.60
CA VAL A 492 -38.03 -21.33 35.15
C VAL A 492 -37.99 -19.84 34.81
N LEU A 493 -36.91 -19.39 34.16
CA LEU A 493 -36.73 -17.99 33.70
C LEU A 493 -37.02 -16.96 34.82
N GLY A 494 -36.50 -17.21 36.02
CA GLY A 494 -36.64 -16.31 37.18
C GLY A 494 -38.01 -16.33 37.89
N ARG A 495 -38.92 -17.25 37.54
CA ARG A 495 -40.21 -17.45 38.23
C ARG A 495 -40.27 -18.82 38.89
N THR A 496 -40.73 -18.86 40.14
CA THR A 496 -40.81 -20.09 40.95
C THR A 496 -42.26 -20.50 41.15
N ALA A 497 -42.60 -21.70 40.70
CA ALA A 497 -43.90 -22.33 40.96
C ALA A 497 -43.73 -23.44 42.00
N THR A 498 -44.66 -23.52 42.95
CA THR A 498 -44.67 -24.58 43.97
C THR A 498 -45.59 -25.69 43.51
N LEU A 499 -45.09 -26.93 43.57
CA LEU A 499 -45.84 -28.14 43.31
C LEU A 499 -46.01 -28.89 44.63
N SER A 500 -47.25 -29.24 44.95
CA SER A 500 -47.56 -30.04 46.14
C SER A 500 -48.49 -31.19 45.79
N ILE A 501 -48.21 -32.36 46.37
CA ILE A 501 -49.09 -33.51 46.34
C ILE A 501 -49.74 -33.67 47.71
N SER A 502 -51.07 -33.76 47.71
CA SER A 502 -51.87 -34.09 48.89
C SER A 502 -52.82 -35.24 48.60
N CYS A 503 -53.19 -35.96 49.67
CA CYS A 503 -54.17 -37.04 49.58
C CYS A 503 -55.60 -36.50 49.52
N ILE A 504 -56.47 -37.20 48.78
CA ILE A 504 -57.91 -37.01 48.85
C ILE A 504 -58.46 -38.08 49.79
N PRO A 505 -59.00 -37.73 50.97
CA PRO A 505 -59.59 -38.71 51.88
C PRO A 505 -60.84 -39.36 51.24
N ALA A 506 -61.05 -40.64 51.55
CA ALA A 506 -62.12 -41.48 50.98
C ALA A 506 -63.55 -40.95 51.21
N SER A 507 -63.75 -40.01 52.12
CA SER A 507 -65.06 -39.43 52.43
C SER A 507 -65.56 -38.39 51.42
N ALA A 508 -64.80 -38.04 50.39
CA ALA A 508 -65.26 -37.13 49.33
C ALA A 508 -65.90 -37.83 48.11
N ALA A 509 -66.03 -39.16 48.12
CA ALA A 509 -66.61 -39.91 47.01
C ALA A 509 -67.62 -40.97 47.49
N SER A 510 -68.82 -40.55 47.90
CA SER A 510 -70.04 -41.33 47.65
C SER A 510 -71.31 -40.50 47.83
N SER A 511 -72.09 -40.36 46.77
CA SER A 511 -73.48 -40.81 46.85
C SER A 511 -73.69 -41.84 45.75
N GLY A 512 -73.93 -43.10 46.16
CA GLY A 512 -74.36 -44.15 45.26
C GLY A 512 -73.46 -45.38 45.20
N SER A 513 -73.97 -46.47 45.76
CA SER A 513 -73.67 -47.88 45.49
C SER A 513 -72.50 -48.57 46.25
N ARG A 514 -72.91 -49.65 46.94
CA ARG A 514 -72.18 -50.48 47.89
C ARG A 514 -71.24 -51.43 47.15
N SER A 515 -69.98 -51.51 47.57
CA SER A 515 -69.16 -52.70 47.40
C SER A 515 -68.33 -52.93 48.66
N ARG A 516 -68.22 -54.21 49.05
CA ARG A 516 -67.70 -54.71 50.32
C ARG A 516 -66.23 -54.31 50.53
N ALA A 517 -65.92 -53.87 51.75
CA ALA A 517 -64.59 -53.55 52.21
C ALA A 517 -63.65 -54.77 52.10
N ALA A 518 -62.53 -54.61 51.39
CA ALA A 518 -61.32 -55.38 51.63
C ALA A 518 -60.46 -54.55 52.57
N ALA A 519 -60.18 -55.10 53.76
CA ALA A 519 -59.39 -54.46 54.80
C ALA A 519 -57.94 -54.22 54.32
N ASN A 520 -57.67 -52.99 53.86
CA ASN A 520 -56.35 -52.34 53.81
C ASN A 520 -56.54 -50.87 53.39
N ASP A 521 -57.40 -50.14 54.11
CA ASP A 521 -57.53 -48.70 53.91
C ASP A 521 -56.46 -47.98 54.73
N GLY A 522 -55.27 -47.84 54.13
CA GLY A 522 -54.41 -46.70 54.45
C GLY A 522 -55.13 -45.39 54.14
N PRO A 523 -54.71 -44.24 54.71
CA PRO A 523 -55.50 -43.00 54.77
C PRO A 523 -55.78 -42.28 53.42
N CYS A 524 -55.50 -42.91 52.27
CA CYS A 524 -55.72 -42.33 50.94
C CYS A 524 -56.41 -43.34 50.01
N SER A 525 -57.70 -43.12 49.72
CA SER A 525 -58.45 -43.92 48.72
C SER A 525 -58.02 -43.52 47.32
N GLY A 526 -56.97 -44.17 46.82
CA GLY A 526 -56.63 -44.34 45.41
C GLY A 526 -56.55 -43.10 44.51
N ARG A 527 -56.58 -41.87 45.03
CA ARG A 527 -56.50 -40.63 44.25
C ARG A 527 -55.61 -39.60 44.93
N LEU A 528 -54.61 -39.13 44.19
CA LEU A 528 -53.69 -38.07 44.58
C LEU A 528 -54.12 -36.76 43.92
N ARG A 529 -53.97 -35.64 44.64
CA ARG A 529 -54.22 -34.31 44.13
C ARG A 529 -52.89 -33.60 43.92
N LEU A 530 -52.61 -33.21 42.67
CA LEU A 530 -51.46 -32.37 42.32
C LEU A 530 -51.93 -30.92 42.19
N THR A 531 -51.27 -30.04 42.93
CA THR A 531 -51.50 -28.60 42.91
C THR A 531 -50.30 -27.88 42.32
N ILE A 532 -50.55 -26.91 41.43
CA ILE A 532 -49.51 -26.05 40.84
C ILE A 532 -49.92 -24.60 41.06
N GLY A 533 -49.08 -23.84 41.78
CA GLY A 533 -49.34 -22.44 42.11
C GLY A 533 -48.16 -21.52 41.81
N HIS A 534 -48.46 -20.28 41.40
CA HIS A 534 -47.49 -19.19 41.31
C HIS A 534 -48.16 -17.89 41.80
N GLY A 535 -47.72 -17.37 42.95
CA GLY A 535 -48.43 -16.29 43.64
C GLY A 535 -49.85 -16.71 44.04
N SER A 536 -50.85 -15.87 43.77
CA SER A 536 -52.26 -16.12 44.13
C SER A 536 -53.06 -16.97 43.14
N SER A 537 -52.43 -17.47 42.06
CA SER A 537 -53.09 -18.30 41.04
C SER A 537 -52.72 -19.77 41.20
N GLN A 538 -53.71 -20.65 41.32
CA GLN A 538 -53.52 -22.09 41.54
C GLN A 538 -54.40 -22.93 40.60
N ARG A 539 -53.85 -24.05 40.09
CA ARG A 539 -54.61 -25.08 39.37
C ARG A 539 -54.33 -26.47 39.94
N THR A 540 -55.31 -27.36 39.81
CA THR A 540 -55.32 -28.65 40.47
C THR A 540 -55.73 -29.77 39.53
N VAL A 541 -55.03 -30.91 39.58
CA VAL A 541 -55.32 -32.11 38.78
C VAL A 541 -55.38 -33.34 39.69
N ASN A 542 -56.37 -34.21 39.48
CA ASN A 542 -56.51 -35.45 40.24
C ASN A 542 -55.92 -36.62 39.43
N ILE A 543 -55.15 -37.47 40.10
CA ILE A 543 -54.47 -38.62 39.50
C ILE A 543 -54.95 -39.89 40.21
N ALA A 544 -55.35 -40.91 39.46
CA ALA A 544 -55.68 -42.23 40.01
C ALA A 544 -54.41 -43.00 40.36
N ALA A 545 -54.32 -43.51 41.59
CA ALA A 545 -53.23 -44.32 42.11
C ALA A 545 -53.79 -45.65 42.63
N ALA A 546 -53.16 -46.78 42.28
CA ALA A 546 -53.51 -48.08 42.85
C ALA A 546 -52.81 -48.20 44.21
N ALA A 547 -53.56 -48.02 45.30
CA ALA A 547 -53.02 -48.06 46.66
C ALA A 547 -53.35 -49.41 47.31
N THR A 548 -52.34 -50.25 47.54
CA THR A 548 -52.47 -51.41 48.45
C THR A 548 -51.30 -51.54 49.45
N SER A 549 -50.43 -50.54 49.58
CA SER A 549 -49.50 -50.44 50.72
C SER A 549 -48.76 -49.09 50.76
N ASN A 550 -48.14 -48.81 51.91
CA ASN A 550 -47.43 -47.58 52.26
C ASN A 550 -46.30 -47.24 51.27
N VAL A 551 -46.47 -46.21 50.46
CA VAL A 551 -45.45 -45.77 49.49
C VAL A 551 -45.26 -44.25 49.57
N ALA A 552 -44.01 -43.81 49.69
CA ALA A 552 -43.62 -42.42 49.52
C ALA A 552 -43.58 -42.08 48.02
N PHE A 553 -44.13 -40.92 47.65
CA PHE A 553 -44.21 -40.46 46.26
C PHE A 553 -43.31 -39.25 46.03
N PRO A 554 -41.99 -39.44 45.82
CA PRO A 554 -41.11 -38.33 45.49
C PRO A 554 -41.49 -37.74 44.12
N ILE A 555 -41.46 -36.42 44.04
CA ILE A 555 -41.70 -35.68 42.79
C ILE A 555 -40.34 -35.27 42.25
N ASP A 556 -39.93 -35.88 41.12
CA ASP A 556 -38.75 -35.44 40.37
C ASP A 556 -39.21 -34.64 39.15
N ALA A 557 -38.77 -33.39 39.06
CA ALA A 557 -39.04 -32.51 37.95
C ALA A 557 -37.82 -32.47 37.03
N ARG A 558 -37.85 -33.24 35.94
CA ARG A 558 -36.75 -33.22 34.96
C ARG A 558 -37.08 -32.37 33.74
N THR A 559 -36.13 -31.48 33.42
CA THR A 559 -36.04 -30.64 32.21
C THR A 559 -37.32 -29.94 31.78
N ALA A 560 -37.52 -28.73 32.30
CA ALA A 560 -38.43 -27.76 31.70
C ALA A 560 -37.83 -27.24 30.39
N ARG A 561 -38.62 -27.25 29.31
CA ARG A 561 -38.23 -26.64 28.03
C ARG A 561 -39.25 -25.61 27.60
N THR A 562 -38.74 -24.49 27.09
CA THR A 562 -39.54 -23.44 26.48
C THR A 562 -40.11 -23.95 25.16
N VAL A 563 -41.41 -23.75 24.94
CA VAL A 563 -42.11 -24.15 23.72
C VAL A 563 -42.92 -22.97 23.18
N ASN A 564 -43.03 -22.89 21.85
CA ASN A 564 -43.69 -21.80 21.12
C ASN A 564 -43.13 -20.41 21.46
N ALA A 565 -41.95 -20.09 20.92
CA ALA A 565 -41.34 -18.76 20.91
C ALA A 565 -41.40 -18.02 22.27
N GLY A 566 -41.12 -18.71 23.38
CA GLY A 566 -41.07 -18.08 24.71
C GLY A 566 -42.41 -17.87 25.41
N THR A 567 -43.53 -18.34 24.86
CA THR A 567 -44.88 -18.07 25.40
C THR A 567 -45.47 -19.22 26.22
N ALA A 568 -44.88 -20.41 26.20
CA ALA A 568 -45.28 -21.52 27.07
C ALA A 568 -44.07 -22.34 27.55
N VAL A 569 -44.21 -22.97 28.71
CA VAL A 569 -43.23 -23.88 29.29
C VAL A 569 -43.89 -25.23 29.47
N ARG A 570 -43.25 -26.29 28.97
CA ARG A 570 -43.70 -27.67 29.17
C ARG A 570 -42.71 -28.38 30.08
N ALA A 571 -43.23 -29.07 31.09
CA ALA A 571 -42.46 -29.85 32.04
C ALA A 571 -43.08 -31.24 32.21
N THR A 572 -42.24 -32.27 32.33
CA THR A 572 -42.67 -33.64 32.59
C THR A 572 -42.25 -34.03 34.00
N LEU A 573 -43.24 -34.41 34.79
CA LEU A 573 -43.09 -34.83 36.18
C LEU A 573 -43.09 -36.34 36.23
N ARG A 574 -42.13 -36.93 36.95
CA ARG A 574 -42.17 -38.35 37.27
C ARG A 574 -42.57 -38.55 38.71
N ILE A 575 -43.58 -39.39 38.91
CA ILE A 575 -44.06 -39.83 40.20
C ILE A 575 -43.62 -41.28 40.36
N TYR A 576 -42.87 -41.55 41.42
CA TYR A 576 -42.41 -42.89 41.73
C TYR A 576 -43.30 -43.52 42.79
N GLN A 577 -43.66 -44.79 42.57
CA GLN A 577 -44.31 -45.67 43.54
C GLN A 577 -43.39 -46.88 43.73
N GLY A 578 -42.49 -46.81 44.72
CA GLY A 578 -41.39 -47.77 44.82
C GLY A 578 -40.51 -47.70 43.58
N THR A 579 -40.33 -48.82 42.87
CA THR A 579 -39.54 -48.91 41.64
C THR A 579 -40.33 -48.55 40.37
N ASN A 580 -41.65 -48.38 40.46
CA ASN A 580 -42.49 -48.03 39.31
C ASN A 580 -42.59 -46.52 39.14
N ALA A 581 -42.40 -46.02 37.91
CA ALA A 581 -42.49 -44.59 37.61
C ALA A 581 -43.64 -44.30 36.63
N ARG A 582 -44.48 -43.30 36.93
CA ARG A 582 -45.46 -42.73 36.00
C ARG A 582 -45.10 -41.28 35.67
N SER A 583 -45.25 -40.93 34.40
CA SER A 583 -44.92 -39.58 33.90
C SER A 583 -46.20 -38.78 33.63
N VAL A 584 -46.24 -37.53 34.09
CA VAL A 584 -47.31 -36.57 33.81
C VAL A 584 -46.71 -35.32 33.20
N THR A 585 -47.21 -34.90 32.03
CA THR A 585 -46.70 -33.71 31.35
C THR A 585 -47.64 -32.52 31.57
N VAL A 586 -47.08 -31.41 32.05
CA VAL A 586 -47.80 -30.16 32.32
C VAL A 586 -47.30 -29.08 31.36
N THR A 587 -48.23 -28.31 30.78
CA THR A 587 -47.88 -27.15 29.95
C THR A 587 -48.45 -25.88 30.57
N LEU A 588 -47.58 -24.95 30.93
CA LEU A 588 -47.91 -23.63 31.46
C LEU A 588 -47.84 -22.61 30.33
N ARG A 589 -48.93 -21.90 30.03
CA ARG A 589 -48.97 -20.86 28.99
C ARG A 589 -49.00 -19.47 29.61
N LYS A 590 -48.31 -18.51 28.99
CA LYS A 590 -48.41 -17.08 29.30
C LYS A 590 -49.81 -16.62 28.88
N LEU A 591 -50.62 -16.16 29.84
CA LEU A 591 -51.93 -15.59 29.53
C LEU A 591 -51.73 -14.29 28.72
N SER A 592 -52.34 -14.19 27.54
CA SER A 592 -52.38 -12.92 26.80
C SER A 592 -53.24 -11.91 27.56
N ALA A 593 -52.98 -10.61 27.36
CA ALA A 593 -53.75 -9.52 27.98
C ALA A 593 -55.27 -9.66 27.73
N SER A 594 -55.66 -10.20 26.57
CA SER A 594 -57.06 -10.45 26.20
C SER A 594 -57.73 -11.57 27.01
N ALA A 595 -56.97 -12.54 27.54
CA ALA A 595 -57.49 -13.59 28.42
C ALA A 595 -57.63 -13.14 29.90
N ARG A 596 -56.84 -12.15 30.33
CA ARG A 596 -56.96 -11.53 31.67
C ARG A 596 -58.29 -10.81 31.86
N SER A 597 -58.81 -10.16 30.82
CA SER A 597 -60.10 -9.46 30.85
C SER A 597 -61.29 -10.42 31.03
N ARG A 598 -61.28 -11.60 30.38
CA ARG A 598 -62.36 -12.60 30.54
C ARG A 598 -62.39 -13.29 31.90
N LEU A 599 -61.25 -13.46 32.57
CA LEU A 599 -61.17 -14.07 33.91
C LEU A 599 -61.55 -13.10 35.03
N LEU A 600 -61.27 -11.80 34.89
CA LEU A 600 -61.73 -10.77 35.83
C LEU A 600 -63.23 -10.46 35.68
N GLY A 601 -63.82 -10.74 34.51
CA GLY A 601 -65.27 -10.60 34.25
C GLY A 601 -66.16 -11.75 34.77
N GLN A 602 -65.61 -12.90 35.17
CA GLN A 602 -66.37 -14.03 35.75
C GLN A 602 -66.19 -14.18 37.27
N ALA A 603 -65.46 -13.28 37.92
CA ALA A 603 -65.43 -13.15 39.39
C ALA A 603 -66.34 -12.00 39.92
N ARG A 604 -67.12 -11.38 39.02
CA ARG A 604 -68.26 -10.51 39.35
C ARG A 604 -69.44 -10.85 38.43
N LYS A 605 -70.02 -12.04 38.62
CA LYS A 605 -71.45 -12.35 38.51
C LYS A 605 -71.71 -13.77 38.97
#